data_AF-A0A2T0YAL9-F1
#
_entry.id   AF-A0A2T0YAL9-F1
#
_cell.length_a   1.000
_cell.length_b   1.000
_cell.length_c   1.000
_cell.angle_alpha   90.00
_cell.angle_beta   90.00
_cell.angle_gamma   90.00
#
_symmetry.space_group_name_H-M   'P 1'
#
loop_
_entity.id
_entity.type
_entity.pdbx_description
1 polymer ?
#
loop_
_entity_poly.entity_id
_entity_poly.type
_entity_poly.pdbx_seq_one_letter_code
_entity_poly.pdbx_strand_id
1 'polypeptide(L)'
;SGRTTRHRLNRGGDRRANAALHRIALVRMQHDQRTKDYVAGRTAEGKSNREIMRCLKRAICREVYRALTNPQEQAPRTDFQTIRQSKGLTLARAAEALHTWPARIRDIEKQRRPLPELTTRYEQWLTAV
;
A
#
# COMPACT_ATOMS: atom_id res chain seq x y z
N SER A 1 15.98 -0.31 -42.51
CA SER A 1 16.34 0.32 -41.22
C SER A 1 16.27 -0.73 -40.12
N GLY A 2 17.40 -1.37 -39.80
CA GLY A 2 17.45 -2.65 -39.05
C GLY A 2 18.20 -2.59 -37.72
N ARG A 3 18.37 -1.41 -37.11
CA ARG A 3 19.24 -1.22 -35.94
C ARG A 3 18.47 -0.76 -34.70
N THR A 4 17.38 -1.45 -34.37
CA THR A 4 16.71 -1.27 -33.07
C THR A 4 16.84 -2.57 -32.28
N THR A 5 17.67 -2.57 -31.24
CA THR A 5 17.83 -3.71 -30.30
C THR A 5 16.61 -3.79 -29.38
N ARG A 6 15.44 -4.11 -29.94
CA ARG A 6 14.19 -4.26 -29.18
C ARG A 6 13.89 -5.74 -29.04
N HIS A 7 14.09 -6.28 -27.83
CA HIS A 7 13.60 -7.60 -27.49
C HIS A 7 12.07 -7.66 -27.59
N ARG A 8 11.56 -8.75 -28.16
CA ARG A 8 10.13 -8.99 -28.37
C ARG A 8 9.35 -8.89 -27.04
N LEU A 9 8.17 -8.28 -27.09
CA LEU A 9 7.25 -8.23 -25.96
C LEU A 9 6.62 -9.61 -25.71
N ASN A 10 6.81 -10.17 -24.52
CA ASN A 10 6.12 -11.37 -24.09
C ASN A 10 4.62 -11.07 -23.87
N ARG A 11 3.74 -11.83 -24.54
CA ARG A 11 2.27 -11.70 -24.45
C ARG A 11 1.61 -12.72 -23.51
N GLY A 12 2.37 -13.69 -23.00
CA GLY A 12 1.90 -14.75 -22.09
C GLY A 12 2.01 -14.37 -20.60
N GLY A 13 1.66 -15.32 -19.73
CA GLY A 13 1.73 -15.20 -18.27
C GLY A 13 0.42 -14.77 -17.61
N ASP A 14 0.47 -14.52 -16.30
CA ASP A 14 -0.68 -14.11 -15.50
C ASP A 14 -1.18 -12.72 -15.93
N ARG A 15 -2.38 -12.69 -16.50
CA ARG A 15 -3.02 -11.45 -16.99
C ARG A 15 -3.45 -10.52 -15.86
N ARG A 16 -3.86 -11.06 -14.71
CA ARG A 16 -4.28 -10.27 -13.54
C ARG A 16 -3.07 -9.61 -12.90
N ALA A 17 -1.99 -10.35 -12.69
CA ALA A 17 -0.74 -9.80 -12.16
C ALA A 17 -0.18 -8.69 -13.08
N ASN A 18 -0.14 -8.93 -14.39
CA ASN A 18 0.30 -7.94 -15.37
C ASN A 18 -0.57 -6.68 -15.39
N ALA A 19 -1.89 -6.83 -15.23
CA ALA A 19 -2.83 -5.70 -15.13
C ALA A 19 -2.60 -4.89 -13.84
N ALA A 20 -2.39 -5.57 -12.70
CA ALA A 20 -2.10 -4.92 -11.43
C ALA A 20 -0.81 -4.08 -11.49
N LEU A 21 0.27 -4.65 -12.02
CA LEU A 21 1.54 -3.94 -12.21
C LEU A 21 1.40 -2.74 -13.14
N HIS A 22 0.56 -2.85 -14.18
CA HIS A 22 0.26 -1.73 -15.05
C HIS A 22 -0.51 -0.62 -14.34
N ARG A 23 -1.52 -0.97 -13.55
CA ARG A 23 -2.30 -0.02 -12.76
C ARG A 23 -1.42 0.73 -11.77
N ILE A 24 -0.56 0.02 -11.05
CA ILE A 24 0.41 0.63 -10.11
C ILE A 24 1.31 1.64 -10.84
N ALA A 25 1.85 1.27 -12.01
CA ALA A 25 2.69 2.17 -12.78
C ALA A 25 1.95 3.45 -13.20
N LEU A 26 0.69 3.35 -13.67
CA LEU A 26 -0.11 4.51 -14.04
C LEU A 26 -0.36 5.45 -12.85
N VAL A 27 -0.78 4.89 -11.71
CA VAL A 27 -1.04 5.68 -10.49
C VAL A 27 0.24 6.35 -10.00
N ARG A 28 1.38 5.66 -10.00
CA ARG A 28 2.66 6.25 -9.59
C ARG A 28 3.12 7.37 -10.52
N MET A 29 2.95 7.22 -11.83
CA MET A 29 3.26 8.31 -12.77
C MET A 29 2.43 9.58 -12.50
N GLN A 30 1.22 9.44 -11.97
CA GLN A 30 0.33 10.57 -11.69
C GLN A 30 0.54 11.18 -10.29
N HIS A 31 0.82 10.35 -9.28
CA HIS A 31 0.78 10.79 -7.87
C HIS A 31 2.11 10.70 -7.14
N ASP A 32 3.04 9.84 -7.57
CA ASP A 32 4.33 9.67 -6.90
C ASP A 32 5.39 10.57 -7.52
N GLN A 33 5.89 11.54 -6.75
CA GLN A 33 6.88 12.51 -7.22
C GLN A 33 8.16 11.83 -7.69
N ARG A 34 8.64 10.81 -6.97
CA ARG A 34 9.84 10.05 -7.36
C ARG A 34 9.69 9.42 -8.74
N THR A 35 8.51 8.86 -9.04
CA THR A 35 8.23 8.27 -10.35
C THR A 35 8.13 9.35 -11.44
N LYS A 36 7.56 10.52 -11.15
CA LYS A 36 7.52 11.66 -12.09
C LYS A 36 8.91 12.12 -12.48
N ASP A 37 9.80 12.29 -11.51
CA ASP A 37 11.18 12.73 -11.75
C ASP A 37 11.94 11.72 -12.61
N TYR A 38 11.75 10.42 -12.33
CA TYR A 38 12.30 9.35 -13.16
C TYR A 38 11.75 9.38 -14.59
N VAL A 39 10.43 9.59 -14.78
CA VAL A 39 9.82 9.70 -16.10
C VAL A 39 10.38 10.90 -16.86
N ALA A 40 10.53 12.05 -16.21
CA ALA A 40 11.10 13.25 -16.80
C ALA A 40 12.54 13.01 -17.28
N GLY A 41 13.38 12.41 -16.43
CA GLY A 41 14.76 12.06 -16.80
C GLY A 41 14.82 11.09 -17.98
N ARG A 42 13.98 10.05 -18.00
CA ARG A 42 13.96 9.08 -19.11
C ARG A 42 13.38 9.65 -20.41
N THR A 43 12.47 10.61 -20.29
CA THR A 43 11.96 11.38 -21.44
C THR A 43 13.08 12.25 -22.02
N ALA A 44 13.87 12.91 -21.17
CA ALA A 44 15.03 13.71 -21.59
C ALA A 44 16.12 12.87 -22.28
N GLU A 45 16.29 11.60 -21.88
CA GLU A 45 17.13 10.62 -22.58
C GLU A 45 16.56 10.12 -23.94
N GLY A 46 15.40 10.63 -24.37
CA GLY A 46 14.78 10.29 -25.65
C GLY A 46 13.99 8.96 -25.67
N LYS A 47 13.66 8.39 -24.50
CA LYS A 47 12.87 7.15 -24.45
C LYS A 47 11.40 7.42 -24.71
N SER A 48 10.77 6.51 -25.46
CA SER A 48 9.33 6.56 -25.66
C SER A 48 8.58 6.21 -24.38
N ASN A 49 7.35 6.73 -24.22
CA ASN A 49 6.47 6.38 -23.10
C ASN A 49 6.29 4.86 -22.91
N ARG A 50 6.28 4.08 -24.00
CA ARG A 50 6.19 2.61 -23.93
C ARG A 50 7.44 1.98 -23.32
N GLU A 51 8.63 2.52 -23.61
CA GLU A 51 9.90 2.06 -23.04
C GLU A 51 10.01 2.46 -21.57
N ILE A 52 9.60 3.68 -21.21
CA ILE A 52 9.56 4.16 -19.83
C ILE A 52 8.61 3.30 -19.00
N MET A 53 7.38 3.08 -19.48
CA MET A 53 6.39 2.20 -18.85
C MET A 53 6.92 0.78 -18.63
N ARG A 54 7.69 0.24 -19.58
CA ARG A 54 8.33 -1.07 -19.44
C ARG A 54 9.40 -1.07 -18.34
N CYS A 55 10.22 -0.03 -18.27
CA CYS A 55 11.20 0.12 -17.18
C CYS A 55 10.51 0.21 -15.81
N LEU A 56 9.43 0.99 -15.70
CA LEU A 56 8.65 1.14 -14.46
C LEU A 56 8.05 -0.20 -14.02
N LYS A 57 7.36 -0.91 -14.90
CA LYS A 57 6.81 -2.24 -14.57
C LYS A 57 7.88 -3.21 -14.07
N ARG A 58 9.09 -3.18 -14.66
CA ARG A 58 10.22 -4.00 -14.19
C ARG A 58 10.73 -3.58 -12.81
N ALA A 59 10.79 -2.27 -12.53
CA ALA A 59 11.14 -1.78 -11.21
C ALA A 59 10.11 -2.20 -10.15
N ILE A 60 8.82 -2.01 -10.44
CA ILE A 60 7.70 -2.41 -9.58
C ILE A 60 7.71 -3.93 -9.34
N CYS A 61 7.92 -4.74 -10.38
CA CYS A 61 8.08 -6.19 -10.20
C CYS A 61 9.17 -6.55 -9.19
N ARG A 62 10.32 -5.88 -9.25
CA ARG A 62 11.43 -6.13 -8.31
C ARG A 62 11.08 -5.71 -6.88
N GLU A 63 10.37 -4.59 -6.72
CA GLU A 63 9.86 -4.16 -5.42
C GLU A 63 8.85 -5.16 -4.84
N VAL A 64 7.87 -5.58 -5.65
CA VAL A 64 6.85 -6.56 -5.25
C VAL A 64 7.49 -7.89 -4.90
N TYR A 65 8.42 -8.37 -5.73
CA TYR A 65 9.15 -9.61 -5.45
C TYR A 65 9.87 -9.53 -4.10
N ARG A 66 10.61 -8.45 -3.83
CA ARG A 66 11.28 -8.23 -2.54
C ARG A 66 10.29 -8.18 -1.37
N ALA A 67 9.15 -7.52 -1.54
CA ALA A 67 8.12 -7.46 -0.49
C ALA A 67 7.48 -8.82 -0.21
N LEU A 68 7.38 -9.69 -1.21
CA LEU A 68 6.84 -11.05 -1.07
C LEU A 68 7.86 -12.03 -0.48
N THR A 69 9.13 -11.94 -0.86
CA THR A 69 10.18 -12.89 -0.42
C THR A 69 10.86 -12.48 0.88
N ASN A 70 10.84 -11.19 1.20
CA ASN A 70 11.30 -10.67 2.48
C ASN A 70 10.19 -9.80 3.09
N PRO A 71 9.09 -10.43 3.56
CA PRO A 71 8.03 -9.69 4.20
C PRO A 71 8.64 -8.97 5.40
N GLN A 72 8.54 -7.64 5.41
CA GLN A 72 8.85 -6.89 6.61
C GLN A 72 7.91 -7.41 7.70
N GLU A 73 8.48 -7.85 8.82
CA GLU A 73 7.70 -8.12 10.02
C GLU A 73 6.90 -6.86 10.31
N GLN A 74 5.60 -6.95 10.07
CA GLN A 74 4.71 -5.90 10.51
C GLN A 74 4.87 -5.87 12.03
N ALA A 75 5.14 -4.68 12.59
CA ALA A 75 5.20 -4.49 14.02
C ALA A 75 4.02 -5.26 14.64
N PRO A 76 4.26 -6.04 15.72
CA PRO A 76 3.24 -6.92 16.29
C PRO A 76 1.97 -6.12 16.44
N ARG A 77 0.96 -6.53 15.66
CA ARG A 77 -0.30 -5.80 15.57
C ARG A 77 -0.83 -5.69 16.98
N THR A 78 -0.90 -4.49 17.54
CA THR A 78 -1.62 -4.27 18.79
C THR A 78 -3.05 -4.72 18.50
N ASP A 79 -3.39 -5.92 18.96
CA ASP A 79 -4.70 -6.47 18.73
C ASP A 79 -5.65 -5.81 19.72
N PHE A 80 -6.06 -4.60 19.37
CA PHE A 80 -7.01 -3.82 20.16
C PHE A 80 -8.27 -4.61 20.45
N GLN A 81 -8.66 -5.52 19.54
CA GLN A 81 -9.80 -6.41 19.77
C GLN A 81 -9.52 -7.37 20.93
N THR A 82 -8.36 -8.04 20.93
CA THR A 82 -7.96 -8.95 22.01
C THR A 82 -7.79 -8.22 23.35
N ILE A 83 -7.13 -7.05 23.35
CA ILE A 83 -6.95 -6.25 24.58
C ILE A 83 -8.30 -5.82 25.14
N ARG A 84 -9.18 -5.27 24.30
CA ARG A 84 -10.53 -4.85 24.73
C ARG A 84 -11.35 -6.04 25.26
N GLN A 85 -11.31 -7.19 24.58
CA GLN A 85 -12.02 -8.39 25.01
C GLN A 85 -11.48 -8.95 26.33
N SER A 86 -10.16 -8.96 26.53
CA SER A 86 -9.54 -9.42 27.78
C SER A 86 -9.96 -8.58 28.99
N LYS A 87 -10.26 -7.30 28.78
CA LYS A 87 -10.75 -6.36 29.79
C LYS A 87 -12.29 -6.36 29.93
N GLY A 88 -12.99 -7.24 29.22
CA GLY A 88 -14.46 -7.32 29.23
C GLY A 88 -15.17 -6.09 28.65
N LEU A 89 -14.47 -5.28 27.85
CA LEU A 89 -15.00 -4.02 27.34
C LEU A 89 -15.79 -4.24 26.04
N THR A 90 -16.97 -3.62 25.94
CA THR A 90 -17.75 -3.60 24.70
C THR A 90 -17.27 -2.50 23.76
N LEU A 91 -17.58 -2.62 22.46
CA LEU A 91 -17.34 -1.54 21.50
C LEU A 91 -18.08 -0.25 21.87
N ALA A 92 -19.27 -0.38 22.48
CA ALA A 92 -20.06 0.76 22.94
C ALA A 92 -19.35 1.54 24.05
N ARG A 93 -18.81 0.84 25.05
CA ARG A 93 -18.06 1.46 26.15
C ARG A 93 -16.79 2.16 25.69
N ALA A 94 -16.05 1.55 24.76
CA ALA A 94 -14.88 2.18 24.16
C ALA A 94 -15.26 3.44 23.35
N ALA A 95 -16.36 3.38 22.61
CA ALA A 95 -16.83 4.50 21.81
C ALA A 95 -17.31 5.67 22.68
N GLU A 96 -18.03 5.39 23.76
CA GLU A 96 -18.46 6.37 24.75
C GLU A 96 -17.25 7.10 25.37
N ALA A 97 -16.26 6.34 25.87
CA ALA A 97 -15.06 6.91 26.48
C ALA A 97 -14.22 7.77 25.52
N LEU A 98 -14.29 7.49 24.22
CA LEU A 98 -13.55 8.22 23.19
C LEU A 98 -14.38 9.30 22.50
N HIS A 99 -15.64 9.50 22.91
CA HIS A 99 -16.60 10.41 22.29
C HIS A 99 -16.74 10.16 20.78
N THR A 100 -16.94 8.90 20.41
CA THR A 100 -17.06 8.47 19.01
C THR A 100 -18.16 7.41 18.85
N TRP A 101 -18.31 6.91 17.62
CA TRP A 101 -19.28 5.88 17.29
C TRP A 101 -18.66 4.48 17.39
N PRO A 102 -19.40 3.45 17.83
CA PRO A 102 -18.89 2.07 17.91
C PRO A 102 -18.34 1.52 16.59
N ALA A 103 -18.91 1.98 15.46
CA ALA A 103 -18.41 1.66 14.12
C ALA A 103 -16.97 2.15 13.89
N ARG A 104 -16.58 3.29 14.47
CA ARG A 104 -15.22 3.84 14.32
C ARG A 104 -14.19 3.04 15.09
N ILE A 105 -14.54 2.55 16.28
CA ILE A 105 -13.69 1.62 17.03
C ILE A 105 -13.52 0.30 16.25
N ARG A 106 -14.62 -0.21 15.68
CA ARG A 106 -14.56 -1.39 14.80
C ARG A 106 -13.72 -1.17 13.55
N ASP A 107 -13.78 0.01 12.93
CA ASP A 107 -12.95 0.34 11.76
C ASP A 107 -11.47 0.36 12.09
N ILE A 108 -11.09 0.84 13.29
CA ILE A 108 -9.73 0.80 13.81
C ILE A 108 -9.29 -0.65 14.04
N GLU A 109 -10.09 -1.47 14.74
CA GLU A 109 -9.79 -2.88 14.99
C GLU A 109 -9.63 -3.67 13.67
N LYS A 110 -10.47 -3.39 12.67
CA LYS A 110 -10.46 -4.04 11.36
C LYS A 110 -9.55 -3.37 10.33
N GLN A 111 -8.87 -2.28 10.68
CA GLN A 111 -8.00 -1.49 9.80
C GLN A 111 -8.68 -1.11 8.47
N ARG A 112 -9.99 -0.88 8.50
CA ARG A 112 -10.75 -0.50 7.30
C ARG A 112 -10.51 0.96 6.93
N ARG A 113 -10.15 1.79 7.91
CA ARG A 113 -9.97 3.23 7.73
C ARG A 113 -8.79 3.73 8.57
N PRO A 114 -7.81 4.44 7.97
CA PRO A 114 -6.74 5.07 8.74
C PRO A 114 -7.30 6.27 9.50
N LEU A 115 -7.35 6.18 10.82
CA LEU A 115 -7.78 7.25 11.74
C LEU A 115 -6.70 7.43 12.82
N PRO A 116 -5.52 7.98 12.48
CA PRO A 116 -4.32 7.89 13.33
C PRO A 116 -4.53 8.48 14.72
N GLU A 117 -5.14 9.66 14.81
CA GLU A 117 -5.38 10.34 16.08
C GLU A 117 -6.35 9.58 16.99
N LEU A 118 -7.43 9.01 16.42
CA LEU A 118 -8.37 8.18 17.17
C LEU A 118 -7.75 6.85 17.58
N THR A 119 -6.89 6.26 16.73
CA THR A 119 -6.14 5.04 17.05
C THR A 119 -5.22 5.27 18.24
N THR A 120 -4.46 6.37 18.26
CA THR A 120 -3.58 6.71 19.39
C THR A 120 -4.37 6.93 20.68
N ARG A 121 -5.49 7.66 20.63
CA ARG A 121 -6.37 7.85 21.80
C ARG A 121 -6.95 6.52 22.29
N TYR A 122 -7.33 5.63 21.37
CA TYR A 122 -7.87 4.31 21.71
C TYR A 122 -6.83 3.41 22.37
N GLU A 123 -5.60 3.42 21.86
CA GLU A 123 -4.47 2.71 22.45
C GLU A 123 -4.20 3.18 23.89
N GLN A 124 -4.05 4.50 24.08
CA GLN A 124 -3.84 5.08 25.41
C GLN A 124 -4.95 4.73 26.39
N TRP A 125 -6.21 4.78 25.93
CA TRP A 125 -7.36 4.42 26.76
C TRP A 125 -7.38 2.93 27.14
N LEU A 126 -7.07 2.03 26.21
CA LEU A 126 -6.97 0.60 26.50
C LEU A 126 -5.82 0.26 27.45
N THR A 127 -4.75 1.04 27.47
CA THR A 127 -3.64 0.86 28.43
C THR A 127 -3.98 1.38 29.82
N ALA A 128 -4.79 2.45 29.92
CA ALA A 128 -5.12 3.11 31.17
C ALA A 128 -6.25 2.45 31.99
N VAL A 129 -7.16 1.73 31.32
CA VAL A 129 -8.28 0.98 31.94
C VAL A 129 -7.86 -0.42 32.34
#